data_AF-A0A396HH57-F1
#
_entry.id   AF-A0A396HH57-F1
#
_cell.length_a   1.000
_cell.length_b   1.000
_cell.length_c   1.000
_cell.angle_alpha   90.00
_cell.angle_beta   90.00
_cell.angle_gamma   90.00
#
_symmetry.space_group_name_H-M   'P 1'
#
loop_
_entity.id
_entity.type
_entity.pdbx_description
1 polymer ?
#
loop_
_entity_poly.entity_id
_entity_poly.type
_entity_poly.pdbx_seq_one_letter_code
_entity_poly.pdbx_strand_id
1 'polypeptide(L)'
;MDRNDVTQILNGCGLFADIGISVLVERSLVTVDDKNTLGMHDLLRDMGREIIREKSPKDPEERSRLWFHEDVLGVLFQQIGTKAVEGLALKLPITSSKCFNTKTFKKMERLRLLQLAGVQLDGDFKYLSGKLR
;
A
#
# COMPACT_ATOMS: atom_id res chain seq x y z
N MET A 1 7.94 -9.82 -3.99
CA MET A 1 8.81 -9.01 -3.11
C MET A 1 9.63 -9.99 -2.30
N ASP A 2 10.91 -9.73 -2.09
CA ASP A 2 11.74 -10.60 -1.26
C ASP A 2 11.14 -10.72 0.15
N ARG A 3 11.14 -11.93 0.70
CA ARG A 3 10.54 -12.21 2.01
C ARG A 3 11.19 -11.38 3.12
N ASN A 4 12.49 -11.13 3.06
CA ASN A 4 13.20 -10.39 4.09
C ASN A 4 12.79 -8.91 4.07
N ASP A 5 12.66 -8.32 2.88
CA ASP A 5 12.14 -6.95 2.73
C ASP A 5 10.75 -6.81 3.35
N VAL A 6 9.85 -7.76 3.02
CA VAL A 6 8.49 -7.77 3.58
C VAL A 6 8.52 -7.93 5.09
N THR A 7 9.37 -8.83 5.61
CA THR A 7 9.52 -9.08 7.04
C THR A 7 9.98 -7.82 7.77
N GLN A 8 10.99 -7.12 7.23
CA GLN A 8 11.51 -5.88 7.80
C GLN A 8 10.45 -4.78 7.84
N ILE A 9 9.72 -4.55 6.74
CA ILE A 9 8.66 -3.53 6.65
C ILE A 9 7.53 -3.82 7.64
N LEU A 10 7.05 -5.07 7.68
CA LEU A 10 5.95 -5.47 8.54
C LEU A 10 6.35 -5.45 10.03
N ASN A 11 7.58 -5.84 10.37
CA ASN A 11 8.12 -5.70 11.72
C ASN A 11 8.27 -4.23 12.13
N GLY A 12 8.67 -3.35 11.21
CA GLY A 12 8.65 -1.90 11.41
C GLY A 12 7.25 -1.34 11.70
N CYS A 13 6.20 -2.05 11.28
CA CYS A 13 4.81 -1.75 11.59
C CYS A 13 4.29 -2.43 12.88
N GLY A 14 5.11 -3.22 13.59
CA GLY A 14 4.72 -3.95 14.80
C GLY A 14 3.88 -5.21 14.54
N LEU A 15 4.02 -5.84 13.37
CA LEU A 15 3.15 -6.95 12.93
C LEU A 15 3.74 -8.36 13.12
N PHE A 16 4.91 -8.50 13.76
CA PHE A 16 5.55 -9.79 14.05
C PHE A 16 5.59 -10.73 12.83
N ALA A 17 6.15 -10.22 11.74
CA ALA A 17 6.07 -10.76 10.41
C ALA A 17 6.65 -12.17 10.29
N ASP A 18 7.67 -12.51 11.06
CA ASP A 18 8.28 -13.84 11.07
C ASP A 18 7.25 -14.93 11.40
N ILE A 19 6.47 -14.70 12.45
CA ILE A 19 5.40 -15.61 12.89
C ILE A 19 4.24 -15.56 11.89
N GLY A 20 3.81 -14.35 11.52
CA GLY A 20 2.68 -14.15 10.62
C GLY A 20 2.88 -14.81 9.26
N ILE A 21 4.05 -14.64 8.64
CA ILE A 21 4.37 -15.23 7.35
C ILE A 21 4.44 -16.76 7.46
N SER A 22 5.07 -17.31 8.52
CA SER A 22 5.13 -18.77 8.72
C SER A 22 3.74 -19.39 8.76
N VAL A 23 2.84 -18.81 9.57
CA VAL A 23 1.45 -19.29 9.69
C VAL A 23 0.70 -19.21 8.38
N LEU A 24 0.90 -18.14 7.59
CA LEU A 24 0.22 -18.00 6.31
C LEU A 24 0.77 -18.99 5.26
N VAL A 25 2.06 -19.34 5.30
CA VAL A 25 2.66 -20.37 4.45
C VAL A 25 2.15 -21.76 4.81
N GLU A 26 2.09 -22.10 6.10
CA GLU A 26 1.51 -23.37 6.59
C GLU A 26 0.06 -23.55 6.18
N ARG A 27 -0.69 -22.45 6.03
CA ARG A 27 -2.08 -22.42 5.56
C ARG A 27 -2.21 -22.31 4.04
N SER A 28 -1.11 -22.33 3.29
CA SER A 28 -1.09 -22.15 1.84
C SER A 28 -1.73 -20.85 1.34
N LEU A 29 -1.75 -19.80 2.17
CA LEU A 29 -2.31 -18.48 1.83
C LEU A 29 -1.28 -17.57 1.14
N VAL A 30 0.00 -17.80 1.43
CA VAL A 30 1.15 -17.23 0.70
C VAL A 30 2.15 -18.35 0.46
N THR A 31 2.95 -18.21 -0.58
CA THR A 31 4.04 -19.10 -0.93
C THR A 31 5.36 -18.35 -0.88
N VAL A 32 6.46 -19.06 -0.70
CA VAL A 32 7.82 -18.53 -0.86
C VAL A 32 8.49 -19.39 -1.91
N ASP A 33 8.93 -18.79 -3.00
CA ASP A 33 9.62 -19.51 -4.08
C ASP A 33 11.11 -19.74 -3.77
N ASP A 34 11.81 -20.41 -4.70
CA ASP A 34 13.24 -20.69 -4.63
C ASP A 34 14.11 -19.43 -4.60
N LYS A 35 13.57 -18.30 -5.04
CA LYS A 35 14.21 -16.98 -5.01
C LYS A 35 13.81 -16.15 -3.79
N ASN A 36 13.28 -16.80 -2.75
CA ASN A 36 12.82 -16.16 -1.51
C ASN A 36 11.74 -15.08 -1.75
N THR A 37 10.99 -15.18 -2.85
CA THR A 37 9.95 -14.22 -3.19
C THR A 37 8.60 -14.69 -2.67
N LEU A 38 7.91 -13.79 -1.96
CA LEU A 38 6.53 -14.03 -1.54
C LEU A 38 5.57 -13.98 -2.73
N GLY A 39 4.79 -15.05 -2.88
CA GLY A 39 3.67 -15.18 -3.82
C GLY A 39 2.34 -15.31 -3.08
N MET A 40 1.25 -14.82 -3.68
CA MET A 40 -0.11 -14.99 -3.20
C MET A 40 -1.01 -15.28 -4.39
N HIS A 41 -1.93 -16.23 -4.23
CA HIS A 41 -2.90 -16.55 -5.28
C HIS A 41 -3.79 -15.33 -5.58
N ASP A 42 -4.07 -15.11 -6.85
CA ASP A 42 -4.82 -13.94 -7.33
C ASP A 42 -6.18 -13.81 -6.66
N LEU A 43 -6.91 -14.92 -6.53
CA LEU A 43 -8.21 -14.96 -5.83
C LEU A 43 -8.11 -14.55 -4.36
N LEU A 44 -7.07 -14.97 -3.62
CA LEU A 44 -6.89 -14.58 -2.21
C LEU A 44 -6.60 -13.09 -2.11
N ARG A 45 -5.73 -12.60 -3.00
CA ARG A 45 -5.37 -11.19 -3.09
C ARG A 45 -6.61 -10.35 -3.40
N ASP A 46 -7.39 -10.74 -4.39
CA ASP A 46 -8.53 -9.97 -4.86
C ASP A 46 -9.69 -10.03 -3.85
N MET A 47 -9.91 -11.17 -3.20
CA MET A 47 -10.83 -11.28 -2.06
C MET A 47 -10.42 -10.32 -0.92
N GLY A 48 -9.15 -10.29 -0.54
CA GLY A 48 -8.65 -9.34 0.47
C GLY A 48 -8.85 -7.87 0.06
N ARG A 49 -8.74 -7.56 -1.23
CA ARG A 49 -9.00 -6.22 -1.76
C ARG A 49 -10.48 -5.86 -1.70
N GLU A 50 -11.36 -6.78 -2.07
CA GLU A 50 -12.81 -6.55 -2.05
C GLU A 50 -13.33 -6.34 -0.62
N ILE A 51 -12.80 -7.06 0.39
CA ILE A 51 -13.14 -6.81 1.81
C ILE A 51 -12.86 -5.35 2.21
N ILE A 52 -11.79 -4.75 1.71
CA ILE A 52 -11.48 -3.33 1.99
C ILE A 52 -12.38 -2.41 1.16
N ARG A 53 -12.67 -2.77 -0.10
CA ARG A 53 -13.54 -2.00 -0.99
C ARG A 53 -14.97 -1.92 -0.44
N GLU A 54 -15.49 -3.01 0.08
CA GLU A 54 -16.85 -3.12 0.64
C GLU A 54 -17.08 -2.24 1.87
N LYS A 55 -16.02 -1.91 2.63
CA LYS A 55 -16.15 -0.99 3.78
C LYS A 55 -16.58 0.42 3.37
N SER A 56 -16.11 0.88 2.21
CA SER A 56 -16.45 2.20 1.65
C SER A 56 -16.53 2.11 0.12
N PRO A 57 -17.64 1.59 -0.44
CA PRO A 57 -17.71 1.31 -1.88
C PRO A 57 -17.62 2.56 -2.74
N LYS A 58 -18.19 3.68 -2.29
CA LYS A 58 -18.28 4.95 -3.04
C LYS A 58 -17.18 5.95 -2.72
N ASP A 59 -16.52 5.78 -1.57
CA ASP A 59 -15.60 6.77 -0.99
C ASP A 59 -14.22 6.10 -0.79
N PRO A 60 -13.34 6.08 -1.83
CA PRO A 60 -12.04 5.44 -1.74
C PRO A 60 -11.16 6.03 -0.64
N GLU A 61 -11.24 7.33 -0.38
CA GLU A 61 -10.46 8.03 0.64
C GLU A 61 -10.76 7.55 2.07
N GLU A 62 -11.93 6.94 2.30
CA GLU A 62 -12.31 6.35 3.59
C GLU A 62 -11.85 4.88 3.74
N ARG A 63 -11.22 4.31 2.71
CA ARG A 63 -10.66 2.96 2.77
C ARG A 63 -9.30 2.96 3.44
N SER A 64 -9.07 1.92 4.25
CA SER A 64 -7.77 1.76 4.91
C SER A 64 -6.59 1.62 3.95
N ARG A 65 -6.83 1.13 2.73
CA ARG A 65 -5.78 0.84 1.76
C ARG A 65 -6.27 1.06 0.33
N LEU A 66 -5.38 1.59 -0.51
CA LEU A 66 -5.66 1.94 -1.91
C LEU A 66 -4.61 1.31 -2.85
N TRP A 67 -5.09 0.70 -3.94
CA TRP A 67 -4.27 -0.03 -4.92
C TRP A 67 -4.80 -0.01 -6.35
N PHE A 68 -6.08 0.33 -6.55
CA PHE A 68 -6.62 0.53 -7.89
C PHE A 68 -6.16 1.89 -8.40
N HIS A 69 -5.58 1.92 -9.60
CA HIS A 69 -4.98 3.13 -10.16
C HIS A 69 -5.98 4.29 -10.21
N GLU A 70 -7.21 4.04 -10.65
CA GLU A 70 -8.24 5.07 -10.78
C GLU A 70 -8.59 5.70 -9.42
N ASP A 71 -8.80 4.86 -8.39
CA ASP A 71 -9.07 5.32 -7.02
C ASP A 71 -7.90 6.14 -6.46
N VAL A 72 -6.68 5.62 -6.57
CA VAL A 72 -5.49 6.30 -6.06
C VAL A 72 -5.28 7.64 -6.76
N LEU A 73 -5.41 7.66 -8.09
CA LEU A 73 -5.28 8.89 -8.87
C LEU A 73 -6.37 9.90 -8.50
N GLY A 74 -7.62 9.47 -8.35
CA GLY A 74 -8.72 10.33 -7.93
C GLY A 74 -8.44 10.96 -6.56
N VAL A 75 -8.05 10.14 -5.58
CA VAL A 75 -7.72 10.59 -4.22
C VAL A 75 -6.55 11.59 -4.22
N LEU A 76 -5.50 11.31 -4.99
CA LEU A 76 -4.31 12.15 -5.04
C LEU A 76 -4.52 13.47 -5.81
N PHE A 77 -5.21 13.44 -6.95
CA PHE A 77 -5.49 14.63 -7.75
C PHE A 77 -6.44 15.59 -7.05
N GLN A 78 -7.49 15.06 -6.41
CA GLN A 78 -8.47 15.88 -5.69
C GLN A 78 -8.00 16.26 -4.28
N GLN A 79 -6.88 15.69 -3.81
CA GLN A 79 -6.32 15.92 -2.46
C GLN A 79 -7.32 15.64 -1.34
N ILE A 80 -8.11 14.58 -1.54
CA ILE A 80 -9.19 14.15 -0.62
C ILE A 80 -8.77 13.04 0.33
N GLY A 81 -7.52 12.55 0.25
CA GLY A 81 -7.02 11.52 1.15
C GLY A 81 -7.24 11.87 2.61
N THR A 82 -7.70 10.91 3.42
CA THR A 82 -8.00 11.13 4.84
C THR A 82 -7.11 10.27 5.73
N LYS A 83 -7.24 10.46 7.04
CA LYS A 83 -6.58 9.64 8.07
C LYS A 83 -6.98 8.16 8.02
N ALA A 84 -8.04 7.81 7.29
CA ALA A 84 -8.44 6.43 7.09
C ALA A 84 -7.39 5.68 6.26
N VAL A 85 -6.75 6.35 5.29
CA VAL A 85 -5.73 5.74 4.42
C VAL A 85 -4.47 5.42 5.22
N GLU A 86 -4.20 4.13 5.38
CA GLU A 86 -3.02 3.59 6.05
C GLU A 86 -2.02 2.96 5.06
N GLY A 87 -2.46 2.62 3.84
CA GLY A 87 -1.60 2.09 2.79
C GLY A 87 -1.99 2.60 1.41
N LEU A 88 -1.01 2.97 0.59
CA LEU A 88 -1.24 3.46 -0.77
C LEU A 88 -0.19 2.89 -1.72
N ALA A 89 -0.65 2.28 -2.82
CA ALA A 89 0.19 1.74 -3.87
C ALA A 89 -0.23 2.28 -5.24
N LEU A 90 0.71 2.89 -5.97
CA LEU A 90 0.54 3.36 -7.34
C LEU A 90 1.75 2.97 -8.18
N LYS A 91 1.54 2.12 -9.19
CA LYS A 91 2.59 1.68 -10.12
C LYS A 91 2.20 2.07 -11.53
N LEU A 92 2.80 3.12 -12.06
CA LEU A 92 2.59 3.56 -13.43
C LEU A 92 3.76 3.11 -14.32
N PRO A 93 3.56 3.05 -15.64
CA PRO A 93 4.66 2.90 -16.58
C PRO A 93 5.71 4.01 -16.35
N ILE A 94 6.99 3.69 -16.55
CA ILE A 94 8.11 4.65 -16.37
C ILE A 94 7.96 5.87 -17.29
N THR A 95 7.29 5.70 -18.44
CA THR A 95 6.96 6.78 -19.37
C THR A 95 5.90 7.75 -18.86
N SER A 96 5.27 7.47 -17.72
CA SER A 96 4.27 8.36 -17.16
C SER A 96 4.93 9.60 -16.55
N SER A 97 4.47 10.78 -16.95
CA SER A 97 4.95 12.08 -16.47
C SER A 97 4.18 12.57 -15.24
N LYS A 98 3.53 11.68 -14.49
CA LYS A 98 2.72 12.09 -13.33
C LYS A 98 3.62 12.51 -12.17
N CYS A 99 3.43 13.76 -11.77
CA CYS A 99 4.06 14.35 -10.59
C CYS A 99 2.97 14.71 -9.57
N PHE A 100 3.17 14.32 -8.31
CA PHE A 100 2.29 14.70 -7.20
C PHE A 100 3.05 15.54 -6.18
N ASN A 101 2.42 16.60 -5.71
CA ASN A 101 2.97 17.36 -4.61
C ASN A 101 2.80 16.57 -3.30
N THR A 102 3.86 16.51 -2.49
CA THR A 102 3.88 15.88 -1.17
C THR A 102 2.78 16.39 -0.22
N LYS A 103 2.29 17.63 -0.39
CA LYS A 103 1.14 18.18 0.36
C LYS A 103 -0.13 17.36 0.21
N THR A 104 -0.30 16.63 -0.89
CA THR A 104 -1.46 15.74 -1.10
C THR A 104 -1.59 14.67 -0.01
N PHE A 105 -0.46 14.24 0.57
CA PHE A 105 -0.44 13.21 1.62
C PHE A 105 -0.66 13.77 3.03
N LYS A 106 -0.69 15.11 3.19
CA LYS A 106 -0.70 15.78 4.51
C LYS A 106 -1.84 15.32 5.41
N LYS A 107 -3.02 15.05 4.85
CA LYS A 107 -4.22 14.60 5.58
C LYS A 107 -4.22 13.09 5.88
N MET A 108 -3.31 12.32 5.28
CA MET A 108 -3.18 10.87 5.48
C MET A 108 -2.25 10.56 6.67
N GLU A 109 -2.59 11.07 7.85
CA GLU A 109 -1.73 11.03 9.05
C GLU A 109 -1.45 9.62 9.59
N ARG A 110 -2.20 8.62 9.14
CA ARG A 110 -2.02 7.21 9.50
C ARG A 110 -1.36 6.39 8.40
N LEU A 111 -0.88 7.02 7.33
CA LEU A 111 -0.18 6.33 6.26
C LEU A 111 1.09 5.65 6.82
N ARG A 112 1.16 4.33 6.65
CA ARG A 112 2.27 3.47 7.08
C ARG A 112 3.00 2.84 5.90
N LEU A 113 2.29 2.58 4.81
CA LEU A 113 2.85 1.95 3.61
C LEU A 113 2.60 2.84 2.40
N LEU A 114 3.67 3.22 1.70
CA LEU A 114 3.60 3.99 0.47
C LEU A 114 4.49 3.34 -0.59
N GLN A 115 3.87 2.84 -1.66
CA GLN A 115 4.58 2.26 -2.79
C GLN A 115 4.28 3.05 -4.06
N LEU A 116 5.30 3.73 -4.59
CA LEU A 116 5.20 4.49 -5.83
C LEU A 116 6.22 3.96 -6.84
N ALA A 117 5.78 3.71 -8.07
CA ALA A 117 6.66 3.36 -9.18
C ALA A 117 6.22 4.12 -10.44
N GLY A 118 7.17 4.68 -11.18
CA GLY A 118 6.88 5.49 -12.37
C GLY A 118 6.16 6.81 -12.05
N VAL A 119 6.30 7.32 -10.82
CA VAL A 119 5.65 8.55 -10.33
C VAL A 119 6.71 9.46 -9.73
N GLN A 120 6.65 10.76 -10.01
CA GLN A 120 7.50 11.77 -9.38
C GLN A 120 6.78 12.41 -8.18
N LEU A 121 7.55 12.71 -7.13
CA LEU A 121 7.07 13.50 -6.00
C LEU A 121 7.80 14.84 -5.99
N ASP A 122 7.02 15.91 -5.79
CA ASP A 122 7.52 17.28 -5.65
C ASP A 122 7.22 17.85 -4.25
N GLY A 123 8.12 18.69 -3.75
CA GLY A 123 8.01 19.34 -2.44
C GLY A 123 8.73 18.64 -1.30
N ASP A 124 8.25 18.87 -0.08
CA ASP A 124 8.94 18.54 1.17
C ASP A 124 8.31 17.32 1.83
N PHE A 125 9.15 16.34 2.19
CA PHE A 125 8.72 15.10 2.84
C PHE A 125 8.14 15.30 4.25
N LYS A 126 8.21 16.51 4.84
CA LYS A 126 7.50 16.82 6.09
C LYS A 126 5.98 16.62 6.03
N TYR A 127 5.41 16.59 4.83
CA TYR A 127 3.98 16.34 4.63
C TYR A 127 3.63 14.85 4.59
N LEU A 128 4.63 13.97 4.55
CA LEU A 128 4.40 12.54 4.70
C LEU A 128 4.23 12.18 6.17
N SER A 129 3.43 11.14 6.42
CA SER A 129 3.24 10.58 7.76
C SER A 129 4.56 10.08 8.34
N GLY A 130 4.88 10.50 9.56
CA GLY A 130 6.03 9.97 10.32
C GLY A 130 5.89 8.48 10.72
N LYS A 131 4.75 7.85 10.40
CA LYS A 131 4.51 6.42 10.59
C LYS A 131 4.89 5.57 9.38
N LEU A 132 5.34 6.18 8.28
CA LEU A 132 5.80 5.44 7.11
C LEU A 132 6.96 4.48 7.47
N ARG A 133 6.94 3.32 6.81
CA ARG A 133 7.94 2.25 6.91
C ARG A 133 8.36 1.79 5.52
#